data_AF-N1MMB7-F1
#
_entry.id   AF-N1MMB7-F1
#
_cell.length_a   1.000
_cell.length_b   1.000
_cell.length_c   1.000
_cell.angle_alpha   90.00
_cell.angle_beta   90.00
_cell.angle_gamma   90.00
#
_symmetry.space_group_name_H-M   'P 1'
#
loop_
_entity.id
_entity.type
_entity.pdbx_description
1 polymer ?
#
loop_
_entity_poly.entity_id
_entity_poly.type
_entity_poly.pdbx_seq_one_letter_code
_entity_poly.pdbx_strand_id
1 'polypeptide(L)'
;MLPIRPSSTGKTPDAIAFLRWLHTHPKVMAERAAYLEGREALLWNHDVEERRAILVQEDAIVHDIDDRLSDVIVQSRTDRGGSSVVPWNYTKKRDRF
;
A
#
# COMPACT_ATOMS: atom_id res chain seq x y z
N MET A 1 18.76 -34.16 17.74
CA MET A 1 18.97 -32.79 18.27
C MET A 1 19.47 -31.98 17.09
N LEU A 2 18.73 -31.08 16.43
CA LEU A 2 17.66 -30.12 16.79
C LEU A 2 16.55 -30.10 15.72
N PRO A 3 15.29 -29.72 16.03
CA PRO A 3 14.28 -29.49 15.01
C PRO A 3 14.41 -28.07 14.43
N ILE A 4 14.39 -27.98 13.10
CA ILE A 4 14.20 -26.72 12.37
C ILE A 4 12.77 -26.24 12.68
N ARG A 5 12.62 -25.29 13.59
CA ARG A 5 11.37 -24.53 13.71
C ARG A 5 11.32 -23.55 12.53
N PRO A 6 10.24 -23.50 11.74
CA PRO A 6 9.94 -22.29 11.00
C PRO A 6 9.63 -21.20 12.03
N SER A 7 10.51 -20.21 12.14
CA SER A 7 10.29 -19.02 12.95
C SER A 7 9.11 -18.23 12.38
N SER A 8 7.97 -18.42 13.04
CA SER A 8 6.87 -17.48 13.28
C SER A 8 6.98 -16.07 12.64
N THR A 9 5.99 -15.78 11.79
CA THR A 9 5.23 -14.51 11.72
C THR A 9 5.97 -13.20 11.48
N GLY A 10 5.97 -12.73 10.21
CA GLY A 10 5.65 -11.35 9.76
C GLY A 10 6.27 -10.12 10.42
N LYS A 11 7.22 -10.25 11.36
CA LYS A 11 7.75 -9.18 12.20
C LYS A 11 9.22 -8.91 11.89
N THR A 12 9.62 -8.95 10.62
CA THR A 12 10.97 -8.51 10.25
C THR A 12 11.01 -6.98 10.17
N PRO A 13 12.10 -6.32 10.59
CA PRO A 13 12.24 -4.87 10.46
C PRO A 13 12.07 -4.36 9.03
N ASP A 14 12.37 -5.19 8.03
CA ASP A 14 12.18 -4.86 6.61
C ASP A 14 10.70 -4.90 6.21
N ALA A 15 9.92 -5.89 6.64
CA ALA A 15 8.48 -5.94 6.40
C ALA A 15 7.76 -4.73 7.02
N ILE A 16 8.17 -4.31 8.23
CA ILE A 16 7.61 -3.10 8.88
C ILE A 16 7.96 -1.84 8.07
N ALA A 17 9.19 -1.72 7.57
CA ALA A 17 9.59 -0.59 6.75
C ALA A 17 8.80 -0.55 5.43
N PHE A 18 8.64 -1.70 4.77
CA PHE A 18 7.82 -1.85 3.58
C PHE A 18 6.38 -1.41 3.83
N LEU A 19 5.72 -1.92 4.86
CA LEU A 19 4.32 -1.57 5.17
C LEU A 19 4.14 -0.08 5.46
N ARG A 20 5.07 0.53 6.22
CA ARG A 20 5.04 1.98 6.51
C ARG A 20 5.21 2.81 5.25
N TRP A 21 6.13 2.41 4.37
CA TRP A 21 6.34 3.07 3.09
C TRP A 21 5.10 2.91 2.18
N LEU A 22 4.55 1.70 2.09
CA LEU A 22 3.39 1.39 1.25
C LEU A 22 2.17 2.21 1.68
N HIS A 23 1.88 2.25 2.99
CA HIS A 23 0.75 3.00 3.54
C HIS A 23 0.87 4.52 3.36
N THR A 24 2.08 5.03 3.13
CA THR A 24 2.33 6.47 2.89
C THR A 24 2.68 6.79 1.44
N HIS A 25 2.65 5.79 0.54
CA HIS A 25 2.97 5.99 -0.86
C HIS A 25 1.83 6.77 -1.56
N PRO A 26 2.10 7.90 -2.24
CA PRO A 26 1.04 8.78 -2.76
C PRO A 26 0.04 8.09 -3.68
N LYS A 27 0.49 7.18 -4.54
CA LYS A 27 -0.40 6.43 -5.44
C LYS A 27 -1.33 5.46 -4.68
N VAL A 28 -0.82 4.80 -3.64
CA VAL A 28 -1.62 3.91 -2.78
C VAL A 28 -2.62 4.72 -1.95
N MET A 29 -2.19 5.90 -1.48
CA MET A 29 -3.11 6.83 -0.80
C MET A 29 -4.23 7.31 -1.72
N ALA A 30 -3.98 7.49 -3.02
CA ALA A 30 -5.00 7.88 -3.99
C ALA A 30 -6.04 6.77 -4.22
N GLU A 31 -5.61 5.52 -4.43
CA GLU A 31 -6.53 4.37 -4.53
C GLU A 31 -7.37 4.21 -3.26
N ARG A 32 -6.71 4.34 -2.09
CA ARG A 32 -7.40 4.28 -0.80
C ARG A 32 -8.39 5.43 -0.62
N ALA A 33 -8.06 6.63 -1.07
CA ALA A 33 -8.95 7.79 -0.99
C ALA A 33 -10.22 7.56 -1.83
N ALA A 34 -10.08 7.08 -3.06
CA ALA A 34 -11.21 6.78 -3.93
C ALA A 34 -12.16 5.74 -3.32
N TYR A 35 -11.60 4.68 -2.71
CA TYR A 35 -12.41 3.70 -1.99
C TYR A 35 -13.11 4.30 -0.76
N LEU A 36 -12.41 5.11 0.04
CA LEU A 36 -12.97 5.70 1.26
C LEU A 36 -14.04 6.75 0.98
N GLU A 37 -13.97 7.45 -0.15
CA GLU A 37 -15.00 8.41 -0.59
C GLU A 37 -16.35 7.72 -0.80
N GLY A 38 -16.38 6.53 -1.42
CA GLY A 38 -17.58 5.71 -1.53
C GLY A 38 -18.13 5.30 -0.16
N ARG A 39 -17.24 4.90 0.75
CA ARG A 39 -17.61 4.46 2.11
C ARG A 39 -18.21 5.59 2.92
N GLU A 40 -17.66 6.79 2.78
CA GLU A 40 -18.18 8.00 3.40
C GLU A 40 -19.54 8.38 2.80
N ALA A 41 -19.69 8.34 1.47
CA ALA A 41 -20.97 8.61 0.82
C ALA A 41 -22.07 7.64 1.27
N LEU A 42 -21.75 6.34 1.41
CA LEU A 42 -22.67 5.33 1.95
C LEU A 42 -23.06 5.55 3.42
N LEU A 43 -22.27 6.29 4.19
CA LEU A 43 -22.63 6.61 5.58
C LEU A 43 -23.75 7.66 5.63
N TRP A 44 -23.72 8.62 4.70
CA TRP A 44 -24.61 9.79 4.71
C TRP A 44 -25.79 9.68 3.74
N ASN A 45 -25.73 8.75 2.78
CA ASN A 45 -26.79 8.56 1.80
C ASN A 45 -27.78 7.45 2.22
N HIS A 46 -29.07 7.76 2.22
CA HIS A 46 -30.14 6.81 2.55
C HIS A 46 -31.02 6.44 1.35
N ASP A 47 -30.84 7.09 0.19
CA ASP A 47 -31.53 6.73 -1.03
C ASP A 47 -31.03 5.38 -1.57
N VAL A 48 -31.95 4.48 -1.88
CA VAL A 48 -31.62 3.09 -2.23
C VAL A 48 -30.87 3.01 -3.56
N GLU A 49 -31.28 3.80 -4.55
CA GLU A 49 -30.70 3.74 -5.89
C GLU A 49 -29.33 4.42 -5.92
N GLU A 50 -29.18 5.56 -5.24
CA GLU A 50 -27.89 6.23 -5.12
C GLU A 50 -26.87 5.37 -4.35
N ARG A 51 -27.29 4.70 -3.27
CA ARG A 51 -26.44 3.74 -2.55
C ARG A 51 -26.03 2.57 -3.44
N ARG A 52 -26.93 2.07 -4.28
CA ARG A 52 -26.62 0.99 -5.23
C ARG A 52 -25.57 1.43 -6.24
N ALA A 53 -25.67 2.65 -6.77
CA ALA A 53 -24.67 3.20 -7.68
C ALA A 53 -23.30 3.32 -7.01
N ILE A 54 -23.25 3.77 -5.75
CA ILE A 54 -21.99 3.86 -4.99
C ILE A 54 -21.38 2.47 -4.78
N LEU A 55 -22.18 1.46 -4.44
CA LEU A 55 -21.67 0.09 -4.27
C LEU A 55 -21.12 -0.51 -5.56
N VAL A 56 -21.75 -0.24 -6.72
CA VAL A 56 -21.23 -0.66 -8.03
C VAL A 56 -19.88 0.00 -8.31
N GLN A 57 -19.73 1.29 -7.98
CA GLN A 57 -18.47 2.00 -8.14
C GLN A 57 -17.38 1.49 -7.19
N GLU A 58 -17.69 1.20 -5.93
CA GLU A 58 -16.76 0.58 -4.98
C GLU A 58 -16.26 -0.78 -5.48
N ASP A 59 -17.16 -1.61 -5.99
CA ASP A 59 -16.82 -2.92 -6.55
C ASP A 59 -15.86 -2.80 -7.74
N ALA A 60 -16.13 -1.85 -8.65
CA ALA A 60 -15.23 -1.54 -9.77
C ALA A 60 -13.84 -1.08 -9.30
N ILE A 61 -13.76 -0.24 -8.26
CA ILE A 61 -12.48 0.20 -7.68
C ILE A 61 -11.71 -0.99 -7.08
N VAL A 62 -12.39 -1.84 -6.31
CA VAL A 62 -11.76 -3.03 -5.71
C VAL A 62 -11.27 -4.00 -6.78
N HIS A 63 -12.00 -4.15 -7.89
CA HIS A 63 -11.59 -4.96 -9.03
C HIS A 63 -10.42 -4.38 -9.84
N ASP A 64 -10.26 -3.05 -9.85
CA ASP A 64 -9.15 -2.37 -10.54
C ASP A 64 -7.84 -2.38 -9.71
N ILE A 65 -7.93 -2.55 -8.38
CA ILE A 65 -6.76 -2.74 -7.52
C ILE A 65 -6.11 -4.09 -7.84
N ASP A 66 -5.08 -4.06 -8.68
CA ASP A 66 -4.31 -5.22 -9.12
C ASP A 66 -2.79 -5.03 -8.90
N ASP A 67 -1.98 -5.95 -9.43
CA ASP A 67 -0.52 -5.92 -9.27
C ASP A 67 0.17 -4.82 -10.09
N ARG A 68 -0.52 -4.13 -11.02
CA ARG A 68 0.10 -3.12 -11.90
C ARG A 68 0.66 -1.95 -11.12
N LEU A 69 -0.05 -1.49 -10.08
CA LEU A 69 0.49 -0.40 -9.25
C LEU A 69 1.76 -0.88 -8.54
N SER A 70 1.74 -2.09 -8.00
CA SER A 70 2.90 -2.71 -7.33
C SER A 70 4.12 -2.76 -8.26
N ASP A 71 3.95 -3.21 -9.50
CA ASP A 71 5.03 -3.25 -10.50
C ASP A 71 5.63 -1.86 -10.79
N VAL A 72 4.80 -0.82 -10.72
CA VAL A 72 5.24 0.56 -10.95
C VAL A 72 5.98 1.15 -9.74
N ILE A 73 5.57 0.82 -8.51
CA ILE A 73 6.08 1.50 -7.30
C ILE A 73 7.18 0.72 -6.59
N VAL A 74 7.21 -0.61 -6.72
CA VAL A 74 8.19 -1.51 -6.10
C VAL A 74 9.42 -1.68 -7.01
N GLN A 75 10.10 -0.56 -7.27
CA GLN A 75 11.31 -0.55 -8.10
C GLN A 75 12.52 -0.06 -7.31
N SER A 76 13.63 -0.77 -7.44
CA SER A 76 14.91 -0.31 -6.87
C SER A 76 15.36 0.97 -7.55
N ARG A 77 15.89 1.91 -6.76
CA ARG A 77 16.38 3.21 -7.24
C ARG A 77 17.83 3.39 -6.88
N THR A 78 18.58 4.01 -7.78
CA THR A 78 19.97 4.40 -7.50
C THR A 78 19.96 5.66 -6.64
N ASP A 79 20.62 5.59 -5.48
CA ASP A 79 20.81 6.75 -4.61
C ASP A 79 21.91 7.70 -5.15
N ARG A 80 22.12 8.82 -4.46
CA ARG A 80 23.14 9.81 -4.84
C ARG A 80 24.57 9.26 -4.84
N GLY A 81 24.82 8.16 -4.14
CA GLY A 81 26.12 7.48 -4.08
C GLY A 81 26.27 6.33 -5.07
N GLY A 82 25.34 6.17 -6.02
CA GLY A 82 25.39 5.10 -7.01
C GLY A 82 24.95 3.72 -6.49
N SER A 83 24.47 3.62 -5.24
CA SER A 83 23.99 2.35 -4.69
C SER A 83 22.55 2.10 -5.09
N SER A 84 22.23 0.87 -5.49
CA SER A 84 20.83 0.42 -5.65
C SER A 84 20.17 0.26 -4.28
N VAL A 85 19.02 0.91 -4.09
CA VAL A 85 18.28 0.94 -2.82
C VAL A 85 16.81 0.67 -3.09
N VAL A 86 16.20 -0.19 -2.27
CA VAL A 86 14.74 -0.39 -2.29
C VAL A 86 14.01 0.81 -1.66
N PRO A 87 12.83 1.20 -2.17
CA PRO A 87 12.15 2.43 -1.77
C PRO A 87 11.92 2.60 -0.25
N TRP A 88 11.58 1.51 0.45
CA TRP A 88 11.30 1.53 1.90
C TRP A 88 12.54 1.61 2.78
N ASN A 89 13.73 1.45 2.22
CA ASN A 89 15.00 1.62 2.94
C ASN A 89 15.68 2.98 2.66
N TYR A 90 15.07 3.84 1.82
CA TYR A 90 15.63 5.15 1.47
C TYR A 90 15.68 6.12 2.67
N THR A 91 14.69 6.09 3.56
CA THR A 91 14.65 6.94 4.77
C THR A 91 15.84 6.68 5.71
N LYS A 92 16.30 5.43 5.85
CA LYS A 92 17.47 5.06 6.68
C LYS A 92 18.81 5.59 6.17
N LYS A 93 18.89 6.13 4.95
CA LYS A 93 20.11 6.76 4.40
C LYS A 93 20.10 8.29 4.50
N ARG A 94 18.94 8.94 4.67
CA ARG A 94 18.87 10.40 4.88
C ARG A 94 19.42 10.84 6.23
N ASP A 95 19.28 10.03 7.27
CA ASP A 95 19.69 10.37 8.64
C ASP A 95 21.18 10.15 8.92
N ARG A 96 21.99 9.81 7.90
CA ARG A 96 23.43 9.54 8.02
C ARG A 96 24.31 10.61 7.38
N PHE A 97 23.79 11.83 7.26
CA PHE A 97 24.53 13.03 6.83
C PHE A 97 24.24 14.18 7.78
#